data_AF-A0A926DJ64-F1
#
_entry.id   AF-A0A926DJ64-F1
#
_cell.length_a   1.000
_cell.length_b   1.000
_cell.length_c   1.000
_cell.angle_alpha   90.00
_cell.angle_beta   90.00
_cell.angle_gamma   90.00
#
_symmetry.space_group_name_H-M   'P 1'
#
loop_
_entity.id
_entity.type
_entity.pdbx_description
1 polymer ?
#
loop_
_entity_poly.entity_id
_entity_poly.type
_entity_poly.pdbx_seq_one_letter_code
_entity_poly.pdbx_strand_id
1 'polypeptide(L)'
;MKRKTIFLFALLFVLCSVISGCSNSTPEAVIVNLFQALSDHKDQEELWAFCPAEQLFEGYTPRAEMSSTNSPPPEKYRLDFQQQLLVKVTSLLYEDTGGYDFWPPEIDDPAAIPPEEYVLYTNSMVAHIETPIKVIRCDFPLSEDSEKYNYTKDMWNQYADSYQAEDSTERVILIEYKGKTYLIGCILIKYNGDWGIVELYSYTLSMSDGTPCIPMSEEEYNQNMENNWESY
;
A
#
# COMPACT_ATOMS: atom_id res chain seq x y z
N MET A 1 6.27 31.85 -41.62
CA MET A 1 5.55 31.86 -40.32
C MET A 1 5.02 30.47 -39.92
N LYS A 2 5.85 29.40 -39.89
CA LYS A 2 5.39 28.02 -39.58
C LYS A 2 6.32 27.20 -38.65
N ARG A 3 7.28 27.84 -37.97
CA ARG A 3 8.25 27.16 -37.09
C ARG A 3 8.10 27.46 -35.59
N LYS A 4 7.23 28.39 -35.20
CA LYS A 4 7.03 28.76 -33.79
C LYS A 4 5.87 28.03 -33.10
N THR A 5 4.99 27.37 -33.84
CA THR A 5 3.81 26.69 -33.28
C THR A 5 4.10 25.26 -32.83
N ILE A 6 5.10 24.59 -33.39
CA ILE A 6 5.43 23.19 -33.04
C ILE A 6 6.17 23.11 -31.70
N PHE A 7 6.99 24.12 -31.37
CA PHE A 7 7.71 24.17 -30.10
C PHE A 7 6.80 24.42 -28.88
N LEU A 8 5.61 24.99 -29.07
CA LEU A 8 4.68 25.24 -27.97
C LEU A 8 3.91 23.97 -27.57
N PHE A 9 3.66 23.04 -28.49
CA PHE A 9 2.97 21.77 -28.18
C PHE A 9 3.88 20.73 -27.51
N ALA A 10 5.17 20.69 -27.86
CA ALA A 10 6.13 19.82 -27.19
C ALA A 10 6.42 20.30 -25.75
N LEU A 11 6.44 21.62 -25.51
CA LEU A 11 6.60 22.16 -24.16
C LEU A 11 5.35 21.94 -23.30
N LEU A 12 4.15 21.99 -23.88
CA LEU A 12 2.90 21.71 -23.16
C LEU A 12 2.76 20.22 -22.81
N PHE A 13 3.21 19.30 -23.67
CA PHE A 13 3.23 17.87 -23.34
C PHE A 13 4.24 17.52 -22.25
N VAL A 14 5.39 18.20 -22.21
CA VAL A 14 6.38 18.02 -21.12
C VAL A 14 5.93 18.71 -19.82
N LEU A 15 5.15 19.80 -19.90
CA LEU A 15 4.57 20.45 -18.71
C LEU A 15 3.32 19.75 -18.16
N CYS A 16 2.57 19.01 -18.99
CA CYS A 16 1.50 18.13 -18.50
C CYS A 16 2.02 16.85 -17.83
N SER A 17 3.29 16.48 -18.03
CA SER A 17 3.94 15.39 -17.27
C SER A 17 4.42 15.81 -15.88
N VAL A 18 4.33 17.10 -15.53
CA VAL A 18 4.92 17.67 -14.30
C VAL A 18 3.85 18.06 -13.26
N ILE A 19 2.55 17.81 -13.53
CA ILE A 19 1.46 18.21 -12.62
C ILE A 19 1.01 17.08 -11.67
N SER A 20 1.65 15.91 -11.67
CA SER A 20 1.33 14.83 -10.70
C SER A 20 2.57 14.23 -10.01
N GLY A 21 3.73 14.89 -10.10
CA GLY A 21 4.98 14.40 -9.52
C GLY A 21 5.11 14.69 -8.04
N CYS A 22 4.17 14.22 -7.21
CA CYS A 22 4.43 14.13 -5.79
C CYS A 22 5.50 13.02 -5.64
N SER A 23 6.75 13.41 -5.37
CA SER A 23 7.86 12.46 -5.30
C SER A 23 7.61 11.45 -4.18
N ASN A 24 7.66 10.16 -4.51
CA ASN A 24 7.57 9.06 -3.55
C ASN A 24 8.93 8.80 -2.89
N SER A 25 9.73 9.84 -2.64
CA SER A 25 11.12 9.71 -2.16
C SER A 25 11.25 9.28 -0.69
N THR A 26 10.16 9.27 0.07
CA THR A 26 10.10 8.69 1.43
C THR A 26 8.96 7.69 1.56
N PRO A 27 9.05 6.74 2.52
CA PRO A 27 7.95 5.81 2.81
C PRO A 27 6.65 6.52 3.15
N GLU A 28 6.73 7.60 3.92
CA GLU A 28 5.57 8.39 4.35
C GLU A 28 4.94 9.11 3.15
N ALA A 29 5.74 9.60 2.20
CA ALA A 29 5.24 10.29 1.02
C ALA A 29 4.42 9.36 0.11
N VAL A 30 4.91 8.15 -0.18
CA VAL A 30 4.16 7.18 -1.02
C VAL A 30 2.85 6.75 -0.35
N ILE A 31 2.84 6.59 0.97
CA ILE A 31 1.63 6.27 1.74
C ILE A 31 0.62 7.41 1.67
N VAL A 32 1.05 8.64 1.96
CA VAL A 32 0.17 9.83 1.89
C VAL A 32 -0.38 10.01 0.49
N ASN A 33 0.45 9.82 -0.53
CA ASN A 33 0.03 9.93 -1.93
C ASN A 33 -0.99 8.86 -2.32
N LEU A 34 -0.87 7.62 -1.81
CA LEU A 34 -1.89 6.58 -2.03
C LEU A 34 -3.23 6.97 -1.42
N PHE A 35 -3.26 7.41 -0.15
CA PHE A 35 -4.52 7.80 0.50
C PHE A 35 -5.13 9.07 -0.12
N GLN A 36 -4.29 9.98 -0.61
CA GLN A 36 -4.75 11.11 -1.41
C GLN A 36 -5.35 10.65 -2.74
N ALA A 37 -4.72 9.70 -3.43
CA ALA A 37 -5.24 9.13 -4.67
C ALA A 37 -6.59 8.43 -4.46
N LEU A 38 -6.76 7.69 -3.36
CA LEU A 38 -8.06 7.11 -2.99
C LEU A 38 -9.12 8.20 -2.74
N SER A 39 -8.74 9.25 -2.02
CA SER A 39 -9.62 10.40 -1.74
C SER A 39 -10.01 11.18 -3.00
N ASP A 40 -9.13 11.20 -4.00
CA ASP A 40 -9.34 11.85 -5.29
C ASP A 40 -10.04 10.92 -6.31
N HIS A 41 -10.44 9.72 -5.88
CA HIS A 41 -11.11 8.72 -6.71
C HIS A 41 -10.32 8.34 -7.95
N LYS A 42 -9.00 8.20 -7.79
CA LYS A 42 -8.09 7.80 -8.84
C LYS A 42 -8.43 6.41 -9.37
N ASP A 43 -8.23 6.22 -10.67
CA ASP A 43 -8.52 4.95 -11.31
C ASP A 43 -7.43 3.91 -11.02
N GLN A 44 -7.66 2.71 -11.53
CA GLN A 44 -6.76 1.56 -11.35
C GLN A 44 -5.32 1.84 -11.82
N GLU A 45 -5.11 2.49 -12.97
CA GLU A 45 -3.75 2.71 -13.49
C GLU A 45 -2.99 3.67 -12.57
N GLU A 46 -3.66 4.72 -12.08
CA GLU A 46 -3.10 5.65 -11.12
C GLU A 46 -2.86 4.99 -9.75
N LEU A 47 -3.71 4.07 -9.30
CA LEU A 47 -3.53 3.32 -8.06
C LEU A 47 -2.42 2.25 -8.16
N TRP A 48 -2.27 1.61 -9.32
CA TRP A 48 -1.20 0.64 -9.57
C TRP A 48 0.19 1.27 -9.61
N ALA A 49 0.29 2.57 -9.88
CA ALA A 49 1.56 3.29 -9.84
C ALA A 49 2.23 3.27 -8.44
N PHE A 50 1.49 2.94 -7.38
CA PHE A 50 2.03 2.76 -6.04
C PHE A 50 2.67 1.39 -5.81
N CYS A 51 2.43 0.41 -6.68
CA CYS A 51 3.02 -0.93 -6.63
C CYS A 51 4.19 -1.04 -7.64
N PRO A 52 5.45 -1.29 -7.20
CA PRO A 52 6.61 -1.37 -8.07
C PRO A 52 6.73 -2.75 -8.75
N ALA A 53 5.66 -3.21 -9.38
CA ALA A 53 5.48 -4.58 -9.86
C ALA A 53 6.53 -4.98 -10.93
N GLU A 54 6.86 -4.09 -11.86
CA GLU A 54 7.90 -4.32 -12.85
C GLU A 54 9.27 -4.52 -12.21
N GLN A 55 9.63 -3.64 -11.28
CA GLN A 55 10.93 -3.70 -10.60
C GLN A 55 11.04 -4.96 -9.73
N LEU A 56 9.96 -5.34 -9.04
CA LEU A 56 9.90 -6.60 -8.27
C LEU A 56 10.13 -7.82 -9.18
N PHE A 57 9.52 -7.85 -10.36
CA PHE A 57 9.75 -8.92 -11.32
C PHE A 57 11.18 -8.95 -11.86
N GLU A 58 11.71 -7.79 -12.28
CA GLU A 58 13.05 -7.67 -12.86
C GLU A 58 14.17 -7.96 -11.85
N GLY A 59 13.98 -7.54 -10.59
CA GLY A 59 14.97 -7.69 -9.52
C GLY A 59 14.91 -9.02 -8.77
N TYR A 60 13.89 -9.86 -9.00
CA TYR A 60 13.72 -11.09 -8.23
C TYR A 60 14.89 -12.07 -8.39
N THR A 61 15.50 -12.45 -7.27
CA THR A 61 16.51 -13.51 -7.19
C THR A 61 15.96 -14.68 -6.36
N PRO A 62 15.71 -15.86 -6.98
CA PRO A 62 15.26 -17.03 -6.24
C PRO A 62 16.28 -17.43 -5.18
N ARG A 63 15.81 -17.73 -3.96
CA ARG A 63 16.68 -18.33 -2.93
C ARG A 63 17.07 -19.75 -3.35
N ALA A 64 18.32 -20.12 -3.10
CA ALA A 64 18.90 -21.41 -3.51
C ALA A 64 18.13 -22.65 -3.03
N GLU A 65 17.29 -22.51 -1.99
CA GLU A 65 16.49 -23.59 -1.41
C GLU A 65 15.03 -23.63 -1.91
N MET A 66 14.59 -22.68 -2.74
CA MET A 66 13.23 -22.67 -3.30
C MET A 66 13.19 -23.37 -4.66
N SER A 67 12.20 -24.26 -4.84
CA SER A 67 12.06 -25.04 -6.08
C SER A 67 11.52 -24.24 -7.28
N SER A 68 11.07 -23.00 -7.07
CA SER A 68 10.59 -22.13 -8.16
C SER A 68 11.73 -21.25 -8.67
N THR A 69 12.18 -21.50 -9.89
CA THR A 69 13.23 -20.70 -10.54
C THR A 69 12.71 -19.39 -11.12
N ASN A 70 11.39 -19.14 -11.11
CA ASN A 70 10.77 -18.05 -11.83
C ASN A 70 10.02 -17.12 -10.89
N SER A 71 10.26 -15.81 -11.04
CA SER A 71 9.45 -14.76 -10.43
C SER A 71 8.02 -14.78 -10.99
N PRO A 72 6.98 -14.54 -10.18
CA PRO A 72 5.66 -14.16 -10.68
C PRO A 72 5.72 -13.01 -11.70
N PRO A 73 4.89 -13.00 -12.76
CA PRO A 73 4.83 -11.86 -13.66
C PRO A 73 4.37 -10.59 -12.91
N PRO A 74 4.72 -9.36 -13.40
CA PRO A 74 4.33 -8.10 -12.77
C PRO A 74 2.84 -8.01 -12.42
N GLU A 75 2.00 -8.52 -13.32
CA GLU A 75 0.54 -8.52 -13.15
C GLU A 75 0.08 -9.21 -11.86
N LYS A 76 0.79 -10.26 -11.42
CA LYS A 76 0.45 -10.93 -10.17
C LYS A 76 0.65 -10.00 -8.97
N TYR A 77 1.76 -9.27 -8.90
CA TYR A 77 2.01 -8.32 -7.81
C TYR A 77 0.95 -7.20 -7.75
N ARG A 78 0.50 -6.71 -8.92
CA ARG A 78 -0.56 -5.71 -8.98
C ARG A 78 -1.90 -6.24 -8.49
N LEU A 79 -2.24 -7.47 -8.87
CA LEU A 79 -3.48 -8.11 -8.43
C LEU A 79 -3.47 -8.39 -6.92
N ASP A 80 -2.34 -8.85 -6.38
CA ASP A 80 -2.17 -9.05 -4.94
C ASP A 80 -2.30 -7.71 -4.18
N PHE A 81 -1.69 -6.63 -4.68
CA PHE A 81 -1.87 -5.27 -4.15
C PHE A 81 -3.33 -4.80 -4.24
N GLN A 82 -3.98 -5.04 -5.38
CA GLN A 82 -5.37 -4.66 -5.64
C GLN A 82 -6.34 -5.36 -4.68
N GLN A 83 -6.13 -6.65 -4.44
CA GLN A 83 -6.93 -7.43 -3.50
C GLN A 83 -6.85 -6.84 -2.08
N GLN A 84 -5.65 -6.52 -1.62
CA GLN A 84 -5.48 -5.93 -0.29
C GLN A 84 -6.09 -4.52 -0.22
N LEU A 85 -5.96 -3.73 -1.29
CA LEU A 85 -6.56 -2.41 -1.38
C LEU A 85 -8.09 -2.49 -1.31
N LEU A 86 -8.70 -3.46 -2.00
CA LEU A 86 -10.14 -3.74 -1.92
C LEU A 86 -10.56 -3.99 -0.47
N VAL A 87 -9.83 -4.85 0.26
CA VAL A 87 -10.10 -5.14 1.67
C VAL A 87 -10.08 -3.85 2.49
N LYS A 88 -9.06 -3.00 2.33
CA LYS A 88 -8.96 -1.75 3.09
C LYS A 88 -10.10 -0.80 2.78
N VAL A 89 -10.37 -0.51 1.50
CA VAL A 89 -11.40 0.45 1.10
C VAL A 89 -12.78 -0.03 1.51
N THR A 90 -13.10 -1.30 1.23
CA THR A 90 -14.36 -1.91 1.66
C THR A 90 -14.49 -1.80 3.18
N SER A 91 -13.39 -2.02 3.91
CA SER A 91 -13.46 -1.97 5.36
C SER A 91 -13.74 -0.60 5.96
N LEU A 92 -13.32 0.46 5.28
CA LEU A 92 -13.65 1.83 5.68
C LEU A 92 -15.13 2.17 5.43
N LEU A 93 -15.77 1.53 4.45
CA LEU A 93 -17.15 1.83 4.07
C LEU A 93 -18.18 1.08 4.91
N TYR A 94 -17.87 -0.13 5.38
CA TYR A 94 -18.79 -1.00 6.12
C TYR A 94 -18.51 -0.98 7.63
N GLU A 95 -18.64 0.21 8.24
CA GLU A 95 -18.26 0.53 9.62
C GLU A 95 -18.87 -0.37 10.73
N ASP A 96 -19.98 -1.07 10.47
CA ASP A 96 -20.81 -1.75 11.48
C ASP A 96 -20.71 -3.29 11.51
N THR A 97 -19.92 -3.92 10.62
CA THR A 97 -19.91 -5.40 10.51
C THR A 97 -18.88 -6.10 11.39
N GLY A 98 -18.13 -5.36 12.21
CA GLY A 98 -17.23 -5.92 13.22
C GLY A 98 -16.16 -6.87 12.67
N GLY A 99 -15.78 -6.74 11.40
CA GLY A 99 -14.70 -7.56 10.83
C GLY A 99 -15.14 -8.80 10.05
N TYR A 100 -16.38 -9.28 10.22
CA TYR A 100 -16.74 -10.62 9.76
C TYR A 100 -17.62 -10.66 8.51
N ASP A 101 -18.43 -9.63 8.26
CA ASP A 101 -19.19 -9.46 7.01
C ASP A 101 -18.59 -8.30 6.19
N PHE A 102 -17.30 -8.39 5.88
CA PHE A 102 -16.55 -7.31 5.20
C PHE A 102 -16.70 -7.29 3.68
N TRP A 103 -17.41 -8.25 3.12
CA TRP A 103 -17.62 -8.35 1.68
C TRP A 103 -18.99 -7.80 1.32
N PRO A 104 -19.16 -7.18 0.13
CA PRO A 104 -20.48 -6.94 -0.41
C PRO A 104 -21.32 -8.21 -0.23
N PRO A 105 -22.62 -8.12 0.09
CA PRO A 105 -23.48 -9.31 0.32
C PRO A 105 -23.59 -10.26 -0.88
N GLU A 106 -22.92 -9.93 -1.99
CA GLU A 106 -22.81 -10.68 -3.23
C GLU A 106 -21.52 -11.52 -3.30
N ILE A 107 -20.61 -11.39 -2.33
CA ILE A 107 -19.30 -12.05 -2.28
C ILE A 107 -19.23 -12.90 -1.01
N ASP A 108 -19.53 -14.19 -1.15
CA ASP A 108 -19.51 -15.17 -0.05
C ASP A 108 -18.09 -15.60 0.39
N ASP A 109 -17.11 -15.50 -0.51
CA ASP A 109 -15.70 -15.81 -0.26
C ASP A 109 -14.80 -14.90 -1.12
N PRO A 110 -14.00 -14.00 -0.53
CA PRO A 110 -13.08 -13.16 -1.28
C PRO A 110 -11.98 -13.92 -2.01
N ALA A 111 -11.59 -15.11 -1.54
CA ALA A 111 -10.63 -15.95 -2.24
C ALA A 111 -11.25 -16.60 -3.50
N ALA A 112 -12.57 -16.56 -3.63
CA ALA A 112 -13.30 -17.02 -4.82
C ALA A 112 -13.54 -15.90 -5.84
N ILE A 113 -13.23 -14.63 -5.53
CA ILE A 113 -13.29 -13.54 -6.50
C ILE A 113 -12.23 -13.81 -7.59
N PRO A 114 -12.62 -13.87 -8.88
CA PRO A 114 -11.65 -13.95 -9.95
C PRO A 114 -10.70 -12.73 -9.90
N PRO A 115 -9.38 -12.90 -10.06
CA PRO A 115 -8.44 -11.79 -9.91
C PRO A 115 -8.78 -10.55 -10.75
N GLU A 116 -9.32 -10.77 -11.94
CA GLU A 116 -9.80 -9.72 -12.85
C GLU A 116 -10.95 -8.86 -12.27
N GLU A 117 -11.72 -9.38 -11.31
CA GLU A 117 -12.83 -8.66 -10.69
C GLU A 117 -12.39 -7.79 -9.51
N TYR A 118 -11.22 -8.03 -8.89
CA TYR A 118 -10.73 -7.17 -7.79
C TYR A 118 -10.64 -5.71 -8.20
N VAL A 119 -10.21 -5.47 -9.43
CA VAL A 119 -10.11 -4.14 -10.04
C VAL A 119 -11.49 -3.47 -10.09
N LEU A 120 -12.49 -4.18 -10.62
CA LEU A 120 -13.84 -3.66 -10.78
C LEU A 120 -14.44 -3.32 -9.42
N TYR A 121 -14.34 -4.23 -8.45
CA TYR A 121 -14.86 -4.00 -7.10
C TYR A 121 -14.11 -2.87 -6.40
N THR A 122 -12.78 -2.78 -6.53
CA THR A 122 -12.04 -1.71 -5.86
C THR A 122 -12.40 -0.35 -6.43
N ASN A 123 -12.45 -0.21 -7.76
CA ASN A 123 -12.86 1.05 -8.39
C ASN A 123 -14.28 1.44 -7.97
N SER A 124 -15.19 0.47 -7.87
CA SER A 124 -16.54 0.68 -7.34
C SER A 124 -16.51 1.19 -5.90
N MET A 125 -15.75 0.55 -5.00
CA MET A 125 -15.66 0.96 -3.60
C MET A 125 -14.97 2.32 -3.43
N VAL A 126 -13.90 2.59 -4.18
CA VAL A 126 -13.21 3.89 -4.19
C VAL A 126 -14.16 5.02 -4.58
N ALA A 127 -15.08 4.79 -5.53
CA ALA A 127 -16.09 5.77 -5.92
C ALA A 127 -17.09 6.11 -4.79
N HIS A 128 -17.20 5.27 -3.74
CA HIS A 128 -18.07 5.49 -2.58
C HIS A 128 -17.35 6.17 -1.39
N ILE A 129 -16.09 6.57 -1.54
CA ILE A 129 -15.37 7.35 -0.50
C ILE A 129 -15.96 8.77 -0.43
N GLU A 130 -16.77 9.06 0.58
CA GLU A 130 -17.52 10.33 0.62
C GLU A 130 -16.72 11.52 1.18
N THR A 131 -15.64 11.24 1.91
CA THR A 131 -14.80 12.25 2.55
C THR A 131 -13.33 11.89 2.39
N PRO A 132 -12.41 12.87 2.32
CA PRO A 132 -10.98 12.56 2.23
C PRO A 132 -10.50 11.67 3.40
N ILE A 133 -9.73 10.64 3.07
CA ILE A 133 -9.02 9.80 4.03
C ILE A 133 -7.74 10.55 4.42
N LYS A 134 -7.61 10.87 5.71
CA LYS A 134 -6.44 11.62 6.21
C LYS A 134 -5.45 10.67 6.84
N VAL A 135 -4.19 10.74 6.44
CA VAL A 135 -3.10 10.11 7.20
C VAL A 135 -2.77 11.01 8.40
N ILE A 136 -2.99 10.52 9.61
CA ILE A 136 -2.67 11.23 10.85
C ILE A 136 -1.21 10.97 11.22
N ARG A 137 -0.79 9.70 11.15
CA ARG A 137 0.55 9.24 11.52
C ARG A 137 1.04 8.14 10.61
N CYS A 138 2.36 8.05 10.47
CA CYS A 138 3.07 6.98 9.81
C CYS A 138 4.35 6.73 10.60
N ASP A 139 4.44 5.59 11.26
CA ASP A 139 5.53 5.28 12.18
C ASP A 139 6.13 3.91 11.87
N PHE A 140 7.33 3.66 12.39
CA PHE A 140 7.86 2.30 12.46
C PHE A 140 7.03 1.48 13.44
N PRO A 141 6.73 0.19 13.17
CA PRO A 141 5.95 -0.63 14.08
C PRO A 141 6.66 -0.91 15.40
N LEU A 142 7.99 -0.78 15.48
CA LEU A 142 8.76 -1.08 16.68
C LEU A 142 9.79 0.01 16.95
N SER A 143 10.06 0.27 18.22
CA SER A 143 11.24 1.05 18.60
C SER A 143 12.52 0.26 18.30
N GLU A 144 13.61 0.99 17.98
CA GLU A 144 14.93 0.40 17.70
C GLU A 144 15.48 -0.39 18.89
N ASP A 145 15.07 -0.04 20.11
CA ASP A 145 15.50 -0.68 21.35
C ASP A 145 14.71 -1.96 21.68
N SER A 146 13.67 -2.30 20.91
CA SER A 146 12.88 -3.51 21.16
C SER A 146 13.61 -4.79 20.76
N GLU A 147 13.41 -5.87 21.53
CA GLU A 147 14.04 -7.17 21.22
C GLU A 147 13.63 -7.72 19.84
N LYS A 148 12.40 -7.40 19.40
CA LYS A 148 11.85 -7.80 18.10
C LYS A 148 12.41 -7.00 16.92
N TYR A 149 12.95 -5.79 17.16
CA TYR A 149 13.40 -4.89 16.08
C TYR A 149 14.45 -5.53 15.17
N ASN A 150 15.45 -6.21 15.75
CA ASN A 150 16.51 -6.83 14.95
C ASN A 150 15.97 -7.94 14.03
N TYR A 151 15.03 -8.75 14.53
CA TYR A 151 14.40 -9.79 13.71
C TYR A 151 13.61 -9.19 12.54
N THR A 152 12.82 -8.14 12.82
CA THR A 152 12.06 -7.42 11.79
C THR A 152 12.99 -6.74 10.79
N LYS A 153 14.10 -6.15 11.23
CA LYS A 153 15.10 -5.54 10.35
C LYS A 153 15.79 -6.56 9.44
N ASP A 154 16.11 -7.74 9.96
CA ASP A 154 16.66 -8.84 9.15
C ASP A 154 15.68 -9.30 8.08
N MET A 155 14.38 -9.28 8.38
CA MET A 155 13.34 -9.53 7.37
C MET A 155 13.34 -8.43 6.29
N TRP A 156 13.39 -7.14 6.65
CA TRP A 156 13.44 -6.07 5.65
C TRP A 156 14.67 -6.19 4.73
N ASN A 157 15.85 -6.44 5.31
CA ASN A 157 17.07 -6.69 4.51
C ASN A 157 16.87 -7.87 3.55
N GLN A 158 16.26 -8.95 4.05
CA GLN A 158 15.93 -10.11 3.22
C GLN A 158 14.97 -9.79 2.07
N TYR A 159 13.97 -8.92 2.27
CA TYR A 159 13.09 -8.45 1.19
C TYR A 159 13.89 -7.65 0.17
N ALA A 160 14.69 -6.67 0.62
CA ALA A 160 15.51 -5.87 -0.27
C ALA A 160 16.47 -6.73 -1.11
N ASP A 161 17.16 -7.69 -0.49
CA ASP A 161 18.07 -8.61 -1.17
C ASP A 161 17.33 -9.50 -2.18
N SER A 162 16.18 -10.06 -1.79
CA SER A 162 15.43 -11.03 -2.62
C SER A 162 14.85 -10.38 -3.88
N TYR A 163 14.61 -9.07 -3.84
CA TYR A 163 14.11 -8.30 -4.97
C TYR A 163 15.15 -7.34 -5.56
N GLN A 164 16.42 -7.41 -5.16
CA GLN A 164 17.50 -6.49 -5.61
C GLN A 164 17.12 -4.99 -5.47
N ALA A 165 16.41 -4.64 -4.41
CA ALA A 165 16.01 -3.28 -4.12
C ALA A 165 17.10 -2.50 -3.39
N GLU A 166 16.98 -1.16 -3.41
CA GLU A 166 17.87 -0.27 -2.67
C GLU A 166 17.66 -0.37 -1.16
N ASP A 167 16.40 -0.53 -0.73
CA ASP A 167 16.00 -0.56 0.67
C ASP A 167 14.60 -1.20 0.79
N SER A 168 14.25 -1.65 2.00
CA SER A 168 12.91 -2.10 2.35
C SER A 168 12.59 -1.71 3.80
N THR A 169 11.32 -1.45 4.07
CA THR A 169 10.88 -1.09 5.41
C THR A 169 9.41 -1.44 5.61
N GLU A 170 8.94 -1.30 6.85
CA GLU A 170 7.55 -1.46 7.21
C GLU A 170 7.07 -0.21 7.95
N ARG A 171 5.79 0.14 7.76
CA ARG A 171 5.13 1.24 8.46
C ARG A 171 3.80 0.80 9.02
N VAL A 172 3.44 1.38 10.15
CA VAL A 172 2.09 1.36 10.71
C VAL A 172 1.51 2.76 10.63
N ILE A 173 0.29 2.84 10.14
CA ILE A 173 -0.33 4.08 9.69
C ILE A 173 -1.63 4.24 10.46
N LEU A 174 -1.79 5.39 11.09
CA LEU A 174 -3.07 5.80 11.68
C LEU A 174 -3.75 6.75 10.69
N ILE A 175 -4.92 6.37 10.20
CA ILE A 175 -5.73 7.19 9.29
C ILE A 175 -7.03 7.63 9.97
N GLU A 176 -7.62 8.73 9.49
CA GLU A 176 -8.97 9.19 9.83
C GLU A 176 -9.88 9.11 8.61
N TYR A 177 -11.06 8.51 8.77
CA TYR A 177 -12.15 8.53 7.80
C TYR A 177 -13.48 8.71 8.54
N LYS A 178 -14.33 9.63 8.06
CA LYS A 178 -15.64 9.97 8.69
C LYS A 178 -15.59 10.22 10.21
N GLY A 179 -14.48 10.77 10.71
CA GLY A 179 -14.27 11.08 12.13
C GLY A 179 -13.93 9.88 13.01
N LYS A 180 -13.65 8.72 12.42
CA LYS A 180 -13.13 7.53 13.10
C LYS A 180 -11.69 7.27 12.66
N THR A 181 -10.90 6.67 13.54
CA THR A 181 -9.49 6.38 13.30
C THR A 181 -9.22 4.88 13.15
N TYR A 182 -8.33 4.55 12.23
CA TYR A 182 -8.03 3.17 11.84
C TYR A 182 -6.53 2.94 11.67
N LEU A 183 -6.08 1.76 12.06
CA LEU A 183 -4.71 1.25 11.89
C LEU A 183 -4.59 0.42 10.61
N ILE A 184 -3.52 0.67 9.86
CA ILE A 184 -3.13 -0.07 8.66
C ILE A 184 -1.62 -0.33 8.72
N GLY A 185 -1.18 -1.49 8.24
CA GLY A 185 0.24 -1.79 8.02
C GLY A 185 0.62 -1.67 6.55
N CYS A 186 1.89 -1.36 6.25
CA CYS A 186 2.44 -1.40 4.90
C CYS A 186 3.87 -1.94 4.90
N ILE A 187 4.20 -2.78 3.91
CA ILE A 187 5.58 -3.14 3.58
C ILE A 187 5.97 -2.41 2.30
N LEU A 188 7.10 -1.71 2.35
CA LEU A 188 7.57 -0.83 1.30
C LEU A 188 8.95 -1.25 0.81
N ILE A 189 9.22 -0.91 -0.45
CA ILE A 189 10.49 -1.21 -1.11
C ILE A 189 10.93 -0.02 -1.96
N LYS A 190 12.24 0.18 -2.09
CA LYS A 190 12.81 1.33 -2.77
C LYS A 190 13.56 0.94 -4.05
N TYR A 191 13.27 1.63 -5.14
CA TYR A 191 13.98 1.52 -6.41
C TYR A 191 14.24 2.91 -7.01
N ASN A 192 15.44 3.14 -7.51
CA ASN A 192 15.84 4.35 -8.22
C ASN A 192 15.52 5.64 -7.45
N GLY A 193 15.62 5.62 -6.12
CA GLY A 193 15.30 6.77 -5.27
C GLY A 193 13.83 6.89 -4.82
N ASP A 194 12.90 6.13 -5.39
CA ASP A 194 11.46 6.19 -5.07
C ASP A 194 10.99 4.93 -4.33
N TRP A 195 10.03 5.12 -3.43
CA TRP A 195 9.38 4.05 -2.67
C TRP A 195 8.10 3.60 -3.37
N GLY A 196 7.85 2.29 -3.28
CA GLY A 196 6.59 1.65 -3.66
C GLY A 196 6.06 0.79 -2.51
N ILE A 197 4.76 0.56 -2.50
CA ILE A 197 4.05 -0.29 -1.55
C ILE A 197 3.93 -1.68 -2.16
N VAL A 198 4.50 -2.67 -1.48
CA VAL A 198 4.45 -4.07 -1.91
C VAL A 198 3.23 -4.74 -1.28
N GLU A 199 2.98 -4.45 -0.01
CA GLU A 199 1.93 -5.07 0.80
C GLU A 199 1.23 -4.00 1.65
N LEU A 200 -0.07 -4.14 1.86
CA LEU A 200 -0.93 -3.31 2.72
C LEU A 200 -1.27 -4.04 4.03
N TYR A 201 -0.31 -4.78 4.59
CA TYR A 201 -0.38 -5.34 5.93
C TYR A 201 0.93 -5.11 6.68
N SER A 202 0.90 -5.40 7.98
CA SER A 202 2.07 -5.38 8.85
C SER A 202 2.43 -6.80 9.27
N TYR A 203 3.58 -7.29 8.83
CA TYR A 203 4.12 -8.55 9.31
C TYR A 203 4.45 -8.47 10.80
N THR A 204 5.01 -7.33 11.24
CA THR A 204 5.44 -7.11 12.63
C THR A 204 4.27 -7.19 13.61
N LEU A 205 3.08 -6.73 13.20
CA LEU A 205 1.85 -6.82 13.98
C LEU A 205 1.00 -8.06 13.64
N SER A 206 1.59 -9.07 12.99
CA SER A 206 0.91 -10.32 12.59
C SER A 206 -0.37 -10.12 11.77
N MET A 207 -0.44 -9.03 11.01
CA MET A 207 -1.53 -8.79 10.06
C MET A 207 -1.25 -9.55 8.76
N SER A 208 -2.25 -10.22 8.23
CA SER A 208 -2.21 -10.85 6.90
C SER A 208 -2.80 -9.94 5.82
N ASP A 209 -2.62 -10.33 4.56
CA ASP A 209 -3.24 -9.76 3.34
C ASP A 209 -4.75 -9.46 3.47
N GLY A 210 -5.51 -10.35 4.07
CA GLY A 210 -6.95 -10.22 4.31
C GLY A 210 -7.34 -9.37 5.52
N THR A 211 -6.40 -8.76 6.23
CA THR A 211 -6.71 -7.98 7.44
C THR A 211 -7.41 -6.68 7.05
N PRO A 212 -8.57 -6.32 7.63
CA PRO A 212 -9.22 -5.04 7.37
C PRO A 212 -8.48 -3.85 8.01
N CYS A 213 -8.94 -2.62 7.76
CA CYS A 213 -8.56 -1.47 8.58
C CYS A 213 -9.04 -1.70 10.02
N ILE A 214 -8.13 -1.67 10.99
CA ILE A 214 -8.49 -1.99 12.38
C ILE A 214 -8.89 -0.70 13.11
N PRO A 215 -10.12 -0.58 13.65
CA PRO A 215 -10.50 0.58 14.44
C PRO A 215 -9.54 0.74 15.63
N MET A 216 -8.95 1.93 15.76
CA MET A 216 -7.97 2.20 16.82
C MET A 216 -7.96 3.70 17.13
N SER A 217 -8.15 4.05 18.40
CA SER A 217 -8.03 5.45 18.83
C SER A 217 -6.57 5.92 18.84
N GLU A 218 -6.32 7.22 18.75
CA GLU A 218 -4.95 7.76 18.86
C GLU A 218 -4.31 7.47 20.24
N GLU A 219 -5.11 7.44 21.31
CA GLU A 219 -4.64 7.07 22.66
C GLU A 219 -4.17 5.61 22.71
N GLU A 220 -4.98 4.70 22.19
CA GLU A 220 -4.63 3.27 22.09
C GLU A 220 -3.41 3.06 21.19
N TYR A 221 -3.33 3.76 20.07
CA TYR A 221 -2.17 3.73 19.17
C TYR A 221 -0.88 4.14 19.90
N ASN A 222 -0.91 5.27 20.62
CA ASN A 222 0.24 5.76 21.37
C ASN A 222 0.66 4.77 22.47
N GLN A 223 -0.31 4.21 23.19
CA GLN A 223 -0.04 3.21 24.21
C GLN A 223 0.59 1.93 23.62
N ASN A 224 0.12 1.47 22.47
CA ASN A 224 0.70 0.31 21.80
C ASN A 224 2.12 0.60 21.28
N MET A 225 2.36 1.78 20.72
CA MET A 225 3.69 2.23 20.30
C MET A 225 4.70 2.28 21.45
N GLU A 226 4.30 2.83 22.60
CA GLU A 226 5.14 2.89 23.80
C GLU A 226 5.49 1.49 24.35
N ASN A 227 4.57 0.54 24.21
CA ASN A 227 4.74 -0.84 24.67
C ASN A 227 5.24 -1.79 23.57
N ASN A 228 5.75 -1.27 22.44
CA ASN A 228 6.23 -2.08 21.30
C ASN A 228 5.24 -3.16 20.83
N TRP A 229 3.94 -2.86 20.93
CA TRP A 229 2.86 -3.76 20.53
C TRP A 229 2.92 -5.14 21.21
N GLU A 230 3.43 -5.23 22.45
CA GLU A 230 3.48 -6.48 23.22
C GLU A 230 2.09 -7.07 23.54
N SER A 231 1.04 -6.24 23.49
CA SER A 231 -0.36 -6.62 23.70
C SER A 231 -1.11 -7.00 22.41
N TYR A 232 -0.42 -6.99 21.25
CA TYR A 232 -1.00 -7.22 19.92
C TYR A 232 -0.57 -8.57 19.35
#